data_AF-A0A3A8Z1X2-F1
#
_entry.id   AF-A0A3A8Z1X2-F1
#
_cell.length_a   1.000
_cell.length_b   1.000
_cell.length_c   1.000
_cell.angle_alpha   90.00
_cell.angle_beta   90.00
_cell.angle_gamma   90.00
#
_symmetry.space_group_name_H-M   'P 1'
#
loop_
_entity.id
_entity.type
_entity.pdbx_description
1 polymer ?
#
loop_
_entity_poly.entity_id
_entity_poly.type
_entity_poly.pdbx_seq_one_letter_code
_entity_poly.pdbx_strand_id
1 'polypeptide(L)'
;MLVKPLLEITQTPAELLEPASAYLRMVFLGIPFSMLYNMLGAVMRSFGETKMPLYALVALSIINLVLNIVFVINGGGIIGIAASTIIAQAISGVYLLVQLRKKFPMAVPKRSEFVFDKKLLGISLKICTPIIIQQLAVFLGMLIVQGFINGLGNAASVEWQWQAMILLFWGKGILGLIIGDNKEMILNGYSYFHVCLWFYPINALIYGLGGVLSGVGDTLIAGINWHPYS
;
A
#
# COMPACT_ATOMS: atom_id res chain seq x y z
N MET A 1 -4.14 20.13 6.73
CA MET A 1 -4.69 21.22 5.90
C MET A 1 -4.65 20.91 4.40
N LEU A 2 -3.73 20.04 3.91
CA LEU A 2 -3.63 19.67 2.47
C LEU A 2 -4.42 18.41 2.03
N VAL A 3 -5.01 17.66 2.97
CA VAL A 3 -5.66 16.37 2.67
C VAL A 3 -7.03 16.52 1.99
N LYS A 4 -7.83 17.51 2.42
CA LYS A 4 -9.18 17.73 1.87
C LYS A 4 -9.17 18.13 0.39
N PRO A 5 -8.32 19.08 -0.07
CA PRO A 5 -8.23 19.43 -1.49
C PRO A 5 -7.83 18.26 -2.39
N LEU A 6 -6.95 17.37 -1.89
CA LEU A 6 -6.54 16.17 -2.65
C LEU A 6 -7.71 15.18 -2.82
N LEU A 7 -8.50 14.98 -1.77
CA LEU A 7 -9.66 14.08 -1.79
C LEU A 7 -10.80 14.64 -2.67
N GLU A 8 -10.99 15.95 -2.69
CA GLU A 8 -11.97 16.62 -3.55
C GLU A 8 -11.64 16.43 -5.05
N ILE A 9 -10.36 16.46 -5.42
CA ILE A 9 -9.92 16.18 -6.80
C ILE A 9 -10.27 14.75 -7.24
N THR A 10 -10.29 13.79 -6.31
CA THR A 10 -10.62 12.38 -6.60
C THR A 10 -12.12 12.08 -6.65
N GLN A 11 -12.97 13.11 -6.56
CA GLN A 11 -14.44 12.97 -6.51
C GLN A 11 -14.89 12.03 -5.39
N THR A 12 -14.20 12.05 -4.24
CA THR A 12 -14.60 11.25 -3.08
C THR A 12 -15.98 11.72 -2.59
N PRO A 13 -16.96 10.81 -2.35
CA PRO A 13 -18.26 11.17 -1.80
C PRO A 13 -18.14 11.99 -0.52
N ALA A 14 -19.00 13.02 -0.36
CA ALA A 14 -18.90 13.97 0.74
C ALA A 14 -18.94 13.31 2.13
N GLU A 15 -19.68 12.20 2.26
CA GLU A 15 -19.81 11.39 3.47
C GLU A 15 -18.48 10.73 3.90
N LEU A 16 -17.55 10.52 2.97
CA LEU A 16 -16.26 9.86 3.22
C LEU A 16 -15.11 10.86 3.45
N LEU A 17 -15.30 12.16 3.19
CA LEU A 17 -14.22 13.15 3.26
C LEU A 17 -13.62 13.29 4.67
N GLU A 18 -14.46 13.35 5.70
CA GLU A 18 -14.00 13.44 7.10
C GLU A 18 -13.27 12.16 7.57
N PRO A 19 -13.86 10.95 7.46
CA PRO A 19 -13.17 9.72 7.87
C PRO A 19 -11.90 9.47 7.04
N ALA A 20 -11.90 9.77 5.75
CA ALA A 20 -10.70 9.67 4.91
C ALA A 20 -9.61 10.69 5.33
N SER A 21 -9.99 11.92 5.71
CA SER A 21 -9.03 12.91 6.19
C SER A 21 -8.38 12.50 7.49
N ALA A 22 -9.17 11.98 8.45
CA ALA A 22 -8.66 11.47 9.71
C ALA A 22 -7.73 10.27 9.51
N TYR A 23 -8.12 9.33 8.64
CA TYR A 23 -7.29 8.19 8.25
C TYR A 23 -5.95 8.64 7.65
N LEU A 24 -5.96 9.55 6.67
CA LEU A 24 -4.73 10.02 6.03
C LEU A 24 -3.78 10.70 7.01
N ARG A 25 -4.31 11.53 7.93
CA ARG A 25 -3.50 12.16 8.98
C ARG A 25 -2.81 11.13 9.85
N MET A 26 -3.50 10.04 10.19
CA MET A 26 -2.90 8.97 10.96
C MET A 26 -1.83 8.24 10.15
N VAL A 27 -2.10 7.92 8.87
CA VAL A 27 -1.11 7.28 7.98
C VAL A 27 0.14 8.14 7.82
N PHE A 28 0.02 9.47 7.76
CA PHE A 28 1.19 10.37 7.74
C PHE A 28 2.08 10.21 8.97
N LEU A 29 1.51 10.00 10.15
CA LEU A 29 2.28 9.70 11.38
C LEU A 29 2.97 8.34 11.30
N GLY A 30 2.45 7.43 10.47
CA GLY A 30 3.01 6.11 10.19
C GLY A 30 4.26 6.10 9.32
N ILE A 31 4.45 7.12 8.47
CA ILE A 31 5.50 7.15 7.45
C ILE A 31 6.90 6.84 8.02
N PRO A 32 7.35 7.43 9.15
CA PRO A 32 8.67 7.12 9.70
C PRO A 32 8.86 5.64 10.03
N PHE A 33 7.81 4.98 10.54
CA PHE A 33 7.85 3.55 10.87
C PHE A 33 7.83 2.69 9.61
N SER A 34 7.02 3.06 8.61
CA SER A 34 7.02 2.41 7.29
C SER A 34 8.40 2.49 6.65
N MET A 35 9.02 3.67 6.67
CA MET A 35 10.35 3.91 6.12
C MET A 35 11.40 3.09 6.87
N LEU A 36 11.35 3.08 8.20
CA LEU A 36 12.28 2.32 9.03
C LEU A 36 12.23 0.82 8.69
N TYR A 37 11.04 0.21 8.68
CA TYR A 37 10.85 -1.20 8.32
C TYR A 37 11.38 -1.50 6.91
N ASN A 38 11.00 -0.70 5.92
CA ASN A 38 11.40 -0.91 4.53
C ASN A 38 12.92 -0.74 4.34
N MET A 39 13.51 0.28 4.96
CA MET A 39 14.94 0.55 4.90
C MET A 39 15.74 -0.59 5.54
N LEU A 40 15.38 -1.01 6.75
CA LEU A 40 16.08 -2.12 7.44
C LEU A 40 15.95 -3.43 6.67
N GLY A 41 14.77 -3.70 6.10
CA GLY A 41 14.57 -4.85 5.22
C GLY A 41 15.45 -4.78 3.97
N ALA A 42 15.57 -3.61 3.34
CA ALA A 42 16.43 -3.42 2.18
C ALA A 42 17.92 -3.59 2.52
N VAL A 43 18.38 -3.05 3.67
CA VAL A 43 19.75 -3.21 4.15
C VAL A 43 20.06 -4.69 4.41
N MET A 44 19.19 -5.44 5.09
CA MET A 44 19.44 -6.87 5.30
C MET A 44 19.55 -7.64 3.99
N ARG A 45 18.66 -7.34 3.03
CA ARG A 45 18.68 -7.98 1.71
C ARG A 45 19.95 -7.63 0.92
N SER A 46 20.51 -6.41 1.06
CA SER A 46 21.77 -6.06 0.40
C SER A 46 22.97 -6.84 0.95
N PHE A 47 22.89 -7.36 2.19
CA PHE A 47 23.86 -8.30 2.76
C PHE A 47 23.53 -9.78 2.45
N GLY A 48 22.56 -10.04 1.57
CA GLY A 48 22.13 -11.40 1.18
C GLY A 48 21.20 -12.09 2.19
N GLU A 49 20.76 -11.40 3.25
CA GLU A 49 19.83 -11.94 4.23
C GLU A 49 18.37 -11.64 3.84
N THR A 50 17.67 -12.66 3.35
CA THR A 50 16.27 -12.55 2.90
C THR A 50 15.26 -13.15 3.87
N LYS A 51 15.68 -14.06 4.77
CA LYS A 51 14.77 -14.78 5.68
C LYS A 51 14.29 -13.88 6.81
N MET A 52 15.18 -13.11 7.43
CA MET A 52 14.80 -12.22 8.55
C MET A 52 13.77 -11.15 8.14
N PRO A 53 13.93 -10.43 7.00
CA PRO A 53 12.88 -9.55 6.48
C PRO A 53 11.57 -10.28 6.18
N LEU A 54 11.64 -11.50 5.67
CA LEU A 54 10.44 -12.31 5.37
C LEU A 54 9.69 -12.71 6.66
N TYR A 55 10.40 -13.17 7.68
CA TYR A 55 9.79 -13.49 8.98
C TYR A 55 9.19 -12.25 9.65
N ALA A 56 9.85 -11.10 9.54
CA ALA A 56 9.32 -9.83 10.02
C ALA A 56 8.05 -9.42 9.27
N LEU A 57 7.97 -9.69 7.95
CA LEU A 57 6.76 -9.46 7.15
C LEU A 57 5.60 -10.36 7.57
N VAL A 58 5.86 -11.66 7.81
CA VAL A 58 4.81 -12.59 8.27
C VAL A 58 4.31 -12.19 9.66
N ALA A 59 5.23 -11.91 10.59
CA ALA A 59 4.89 -11.44 11.93
C ALA A 59 4.14 -10.10 11.90
N LEU A 60 4.57 -9.16 11.05
CA LEU A 60 3.88 -7.89 10.79
C LEU A 60 2.42 -8.13 10.42
N SER A 61 2.17 -8.98 9.43
CA SER A 61 0.83 -9.26 8.92
C SER A 61 -0.06 -9.88 9.99
N ILE A 62 0.46 -10.80 10.81
CA ILE A 62 -0.29 -11.42 11.90
C ILE A 62 -0.61 -10.39 13.00
N ILE A 63 0.38 -9.62 13.43
CA ILE A 63 0.19 -8.57 14.44
C ILE A 63 -0.82 -7.53 13.94
N ASN A 64 -0.71 -7.13 12.68
CA ASN A 64 -1.62 -6.18 12.06
C ASN A 64 -3.05 -6.72 12.04
N LEU A 65 -3.25 -7.99 11.63
CA LEU A 65 -4.56 -8.62 11.62
C LEU A 65 -5.18 -8.67 13.01
N VAL A 66 -4.43 -9.11 14.02
CA VAL A 66 -4.90 -9.18 15.42
C VAL A 66 -5.26 -7.78 15.93
N LEU A 67 -4.41 -6.79 15.70
CA LEU A 67 -4.67 -5.42 16.12
C LEU A 67 -5.88 -4.82 15.41
N ASN A 68 -6.05 -5.08 14.10
CA ASN A 68 -7.23 -4.62 13.35
C ASN A 68 -8.51 -5.13 14.02
N ILE A 69 -8.58 -6.43 14.32
CA ILE A 69 -9.73 -7.03 14.99
C ILE A 69 -9.97 -6.36 16.35
N VAL A 70 -8.92 -6.21 17.16
CA VAL A 70 -9.02 -5.57 18.49
C VAL A 70 -9.52 -4.14 18.38
N PHE A 71 -8.95 -3.31 17.52
CA PHE A 71 -9.34 -1.91 17.42
C PHE A 71 -10.73 -1.71 16.80
N VAL A 72 -11.12 -2.56 15.85
CA VAL A 72 -12.45 -2.50 15.24
C VAL A 72 -13.53 -2.89 16.25
N ILE A 73 -13.34 -3.98 17.01
CA ILE A 73 -14.29 -4.41 18.05
C ILE A 73 -14.44 -3.35 19.15
N ASN A 74 -13.36 -2.64 19.50
CA ASN A 74 -13.39 -1.57 20.49
C ASN A 74 -13.92 -0.22 19.95
N GLY A 75 -14.52 -0.20 18.75
CA GLY A 75 -15.12 1.02 18.18
C GLY A 75 -14.13 2.02 17.61
N GLY A 76 -12.87 1.64 17.37
CA GLY A 76 -11.84 2.52 16.80
C GLY A 76 -12.05 2.86 15.32
N GLY A 77 -12.96 2.16 14.64
CA GLY A 77 -13.31 2.39 13.23
C GLY A 77 -12.09 2.43 12.30
N ILE A 78 -12.15 3.29 11.28
CA ILE A 78 -11.08 3.43 10.27
C ILE A 78 -9.74 3.92 10.86
N ILE A 79 -9.80 4.71 11.93
CA ILE A 79 -8.62 5.20 12.66
C ILE A 79 -7.92 4.02 13.36
N GLY A 80 -8.69 3.11 13.98
CA GLY A 80 -8.17 1.88 14.56
C GLY A 80 -7.41 1.00 13.54
N ILE A 81 -7.90 0.94 12.30
CA ILE A 81 -7.25 0.20 11.22
C ILE A 81 -5.90 0.83 10.83
N ALA A 82 -5.84 2.15 10.69
CA ALA A 82 -4.57 2.85 10.46
C ALA A 82 -3.59 2.63 11.63
N ALA A 83 -4.05 2.74 12.88
CA ALA A 83 -3.22 2.55 14.06
C ALA A 83 -2.61 1.14 14.11
N SER A 84 -3.39 0.12 13.80
CA SER A 84 -2.95 -1.28 13.71
C SER A 84 -1.77 -1.44 12.76
N THR A 85 -1.81 -0.74 11.63
CA THR A 85 -0.77 -0.79 10.59
C THR A 85 0.51 -0.12 11.07
N ILE A 86 0.38 1.04 11.70
CA ILE A 86 1.51 1.79 12.23
C ILE A 86 2.20 1.03 13.35
N ILE A 87 1.42 0.48 14.30
CA ILE A 87 1.94 -0.28 15.43
C ILE A 87 2.63 -1.55 14.95
N ALA A 88 2.02 -2.29 14.01
CA ALA A 88 2.65 -3.48 13.44
C ALA A 88 3.98 -3.10 12.77
N GLN A 89 4.01 -2.05 11.95
CA GLN A 89 5.23 -1.61 11.26
C GLN A 89 6.31 -1.14 12.23
N ALA A 90 5.93 -0.47 13.31
CA ALA A 90 6.84 -0.07 14.37
C ALA A 90 7.47 -1.29 15.05
N ILE A 91 6.66 -2.30 15.43
CA ILE A 91 7.14 -3.53 16.07
C ILE A 91 8.10 -4.28 15.14
N SER A 92 7.72 -4.48 13.87
CA SER A 92 8.57 -5.18 12.90
C SER A 92 9.83 -4.38 12.55
N GLY A 93 9.76 -3.06 12.49
CA GLY A 93 10.92 -2.18 12.32
C GLY A 93 11.91 -2.31 13.47
N VAL A 94 11.42 -2.30 14.72
CA VAL A 94 12.26 -2.50 15.91
C VAL A 94 12.87 -3.91 15.92
N TYR A 95 12.10 -4.93 15.58
CA TYR A 95 12.61 -6.30 15.46
C TYR A 95 13.76 -6.40 14.45
N LEU A 96 13.58 -5.84 13.25
CA LEU A 96 14.65 -5.82 12.25
C LEU A 96 15.86 -5.01 12.71
N LEU A 97 15.66 -3.91 13.43
CA LEU A 97 16.77 -3.11 13.95
C LEU A 97 17.62 -3.92 14.95
N VAL A 98 16.97 -4.66 15.85
CA VAL A 98 17.64 -5.54 16.82
C VAL A 98 18.41 -6.66 16.10
N GLN A 99 17.79 -7.29 15.11
CA GLN A 99 18.43 -8.36 14.35
C GLN A 99 19.58 -7.86 13.47
N LEU A 100 19.47 -6.65 12.92
CA LEU A 100 20.54 -6.00 12.17
C LEU A 100 21.75 -5.76 13.08
N ARG A 101 21.52 -5.20 14.27
CA ARG A 101 22.58 -4.97 15.27
C ARG A 101 23.29 -6.26 15.68
N LYS A 102 22.55 -7.36 15.82
CA LYS A 102 23.11 -8.66 16.23
C LYS A 102 23.91 -9.33 15.11
N LYS A 103 23.39 -9.35 13.89
CA LYS A 103 23.95 -10.13 12.77
C LYS A 103 24.93 -9.35 11.91
N PHE A 104 24.69 -8.04 11.76
CA PHE A 104 25.47 -7.14 10.92
C PHE A 104 25.83 -5.87 11.70
N PRO A 105 26.61 -5.97 12.79
CA PRO A 105 26.96 -4.82 13.62
C PRO A 105 27.71 -3.73 12.84
N MET A 106 28.45 -4.10 11.78
CA MET A 106 29.13 -3.15 10.88
C MET A 106 28.16 -2.34 10.00
N ALA A 107 26.92 -2.78 9.82
CA ALA A 107 25.92 -2.04 9.06
C ALA A 107 25.24 -0.94 9.88
N VAL A 108 25.49 -0.89 11.19
CA VAL A 108 24.89 0.08 12.10
C VAL A 108 25.84 1.27 12.23
N PRO A 109 25.44 2.47 11.76
CA PRO A 109 26.32 3.63 11.78
C PRO A 109 26.71 4.01 13.21
N LYS A 110 28.01 4.21 13.45
CA LYS A 110 28.52 4.77 14.70
C LYS A 110 28.22 6.27 14.75
N ARG A 111 28.16 6.86 15.96
CA ARG A 111 27.96 8.32 16.12
C ARG A 111 28.97 9.16 15.33
N SER A 112 30.21 8.67 15.19
CA SER A 112 31.26 9.32 14.41
C SER A 112 31.07 9.26 12.90
N GLU A 113 30.18 8.41 12.41
CA GLU A 113 29.91 8.19 10.98
C GLU A 113 28.66 8.96 10.50
N PHE A 114 27.96 9.66 11.40
CA PHE A 114 26.86 10.58 11.06
C PHE A 114 27.42 11.90 10.50
N VAL A 115 28.09 11.82 9.36
CA VAL A 115 28.64 12.97 8.65
C VAL A 115 27.82 13.21 7.40
N PHE A 116 27.48 14.47 7.15
CA PHE A 116 26.76 14.85 5.95
C PHE A 116 27.71 14.93 4.76
N ASP A 117 27.59 13.98 3.83
CA ASP A 117 28.38 13.95 2.60
C ASP A 117 27.54 14.41 1.41
N LYS A 118 27.84 15.62 0.90
CA LYS A 118 27.18 16.20 -0.28
C LYS A 118 27.35 15.35 -1.54
N LYS A 119 28.48 14.65 -1.68
CA LYS A 119 28.75 13.79 -2.84
C LYS A 119 27.88 12.54 -2.79
N LEU A 120 27.78 11.89 -1.64
CA LEU A 120 26.85 10.76 -1.44
C LEU A 120 25.41 11.18 -1.67
N LEU A 121 24.99 12.33 -1.13
CA LEU A 121 23.66 12.87 -1.37
C LEU A 121 23.39 13.09 -2.88
N GLY A 122 24.34 13.66 -3.61
CA GLY A 122 24.20 13.87 -5.06
C GLY A 122 24.03 12.56 -5.84
N ILE A 123 24.76 11.50 -5.45
CA ILE A 123 24.61 10.16 -6.04
C ILE A 123 23.23 9.59 -5.70
N SER A 124 22.81 9.64 -4.44
CA SER A 124 21.50 9.17 -4.00
C SER A 124 20.36 9.89 -4.72
N LEU A 125 20.42 11.22 -4.85
CA LEU A 125 19.42 12.00 -5.58
C LEU A 125 19.38 11.62 -7.06
N LYS A 126 20.53 11.40 -7.70
CA LYS A 126 20.58 10.99 -9.11
C LYS A 126 19.90 9.63 -9.34
N ILE A 127 19.99 8.71 -8.38
CA ILE A 127 19.34 7.40 -8.43
C ILE A 127 17.85 7.51 -8.07
N CYS A 128 17.52 8.23 -7.00
CA CYS A 128 16.14 8.32 -6.51
C CYS A 128 15.24 9.18 -7.40
N THR A 129 15.76 10.23 -8.05
CA THR A 129 14.98 11.14 -8.91
C THR A 129 14.17 10.40 -9.99
N PRO A 130 14.77 9.57 -10.87
CA PRO A 130 14.01 8.85 -11.88
C PRO A 130 13.00 7.86 -11.27
N ILE A 131 13.33 7.21 -10.15
CA ILE A 131 12.44 6.28 -9.46
C ILE A 131 11.21 7.01 -8.89
N ILE A 132 11.41 8.19 -8.30
CA ILE A 132 10.32 9.00 -7.76
C ILE A 132 9.43 9.51 -8.90
N ILE A 133 10.01 9.99 -10.00
CA ILE A 133 9.24 10.44 -11.17
C ILE A 133 8.41 9.29 -11.74
N GLN A 134 9.02 8.10 -11.88
CA GLN A 134 8.31 6.90 -12.33
C GLN A 134 7.15 6.56 -11.39
N GLN A 135 7.37 6.53 -10.07
CA GLN A 135 6.31 6.21 -9.12
C GLN A 135 5.20 7.26 -9.10
N LEU A 136 5.53 8.55 -9.23
CA LEU A 136 4.53 9.61 -9.34
C LEU A 136 3.69 9.45 -10.60
N ALA A 137 4.30 9.12 -11.74
CA ALA A 137 3.56 8.86 -12.98
C ALA A 137 2.59 7.67 -12.81
N VAL A 138 3.02 6.60 -12.13
CA VAL A 138 2.15 5.45 -11.83
C VAL A 138 0.98 5.85 -10.94
N PHE A 139 1.23 6.58 -9.83
CA PHE A 139 0.16 7.02 -8.93
C PHE A 139 -0.83 7.97 -9.60
N LEU A 140 -0.35 8.91 -10.44
CA LEU A 140 -1.22 9.80 -11.21
C LEU A 140 -2.07 9.03 -12.21
N GLY A 141 -1.48 8.05 -12.92
CA GLY A 141 -2.23 7.16 -13.81
C GLY A 141 -3.33 6.39 -13.09
N MET A 142 -3.02 5.84 -11.91
CA MET A 142 -3.99 5.17 -11.06
C MET A 142 -5.12 6.10 -10.61
N LEU A 143 -4.81 7.33 -10.20
CA LEU A 143 -5.82 8.31 -9.79
C LEU A 143 -6.78 8.68 -10.92
N ILE A 144 -6.28 8.83 -12.15
CA ILE A 144 -7.13 9.11 -13.32
C ILE A 144 -8.08 7.93 -13.56
N VAL A 145 -7.56 6.70 -13.57
CA VAL A 145 -8.39 5.49 -13.73
C VAL A 145 -9.41 5.39 -12.60
N GLN A 146 -9.02 5.69 -11.35
CA GLN A 146 -9.92 5.71 -10.20
C GLN A 146 -11.05 6.72 -10.37
N GLY A 147 -10.75 7.94 -10.82
CA GLY A 147 -11.76 8.97 -11.05
C GLY A 147 -12.79 8.54 -12.09
N PHE A 148 -12.35 7.92 -13.20
CA PHE A 148 -13.25 7.35 -14.20
C PHE A 148 -14.14 6.23 -13.61
N ILE A 149 -13.59 5.34 -12.79
CA ILE A 149 -14.35 4.25 -12.16
C ILE A 149 -15.38 4.80 -11.17
N ASN A 150 -14.99 5.76 -10.33
CA ASN A 150 -15.89 6.41 -9.36
C ASN A 150 -17.07 7.10 -10.06
N GLY A 151 -16.84 7.72 -11.22
CA GLY A 151 -17.88 8.33 -12.04
C GLY A 151 -18.90 7.35 -12.65
N LEU A 152 -18.57 6.05 -12.72
CA LEU A 152 -19.47 5.00 -13.22
C LEU A 152 -20.42 4.45 -12.15
N GLY A 153 -20.38 4.98 -10.92
CA GLY A 153 -21.34 4.69 -9.84
C GLY A 153 -21.24 3.29 -9.22
N ASN A 154 -20.28 2.47 -9.64
CA ASN A 154 -20.14 1.08 -9.15
C ASN A 154 -19.09 0.96 -8.04
N ALA A 155 -19.44 0.18 -7.03
CA ALA A 155 -18.69 -0.03 -5.79
C ALA A 155 -17.21 -0.43 -5.98
N ALA A 156 -16.37 -0.12 -4.99
CA ALA A 156 -14.93 -0.38 -4.91
C ALA A 156 -14.48 -1.83 -5.25
N SER A 157 -15.40 -2.80 -5.27
CA SER A 157 -15.15 -4.19 -5.66
C SER A 157 -14.91 -4.41 -7.16
N VAL A 158 -15.27 -3.44 -8.02
CA VAL A 158 -15.11 -3.54 -9.48
C VAL A 158 -13.77 -2.96 -9.97
N GLU A 159 -13.03 -2.23 -9.13
CA GLU A 159 -11.79 -1.53 -9.52
C GLU A 159 -10.73 -2.48 -10.12
N TRP A 160 -10.46 -3.59 -9.44
CA TRP A 160 -9.53 -4.62 -9.90
C TRP A 160 -9.99 -5.29 -11.20
N GLN A 161 -11.31 -5.39 -11.40
CA GLN A 161 -11.88 -5.98 -12.61
C GLN A 161 -11.71 -5.04 -13.82
N TRP A 162 -11.87 -3.73 -13.61
CA TRP A 162 -11.60 -2.73 -14.65
C TRP A 162 -10.12 -2.65 -15.03
N GLN A 163 -9.20 -2.73 -14.07
CA GLN A 163 -7.76 -2.78 -14.35
C GLN A 163 -7.41 -3.99 -15.24
N ALA A 164 -8.01 -5.15 -14.96
CA ALA A 164 -7.87 -6.34 -15.80
C ALA A 164 -8.45 -6.14 -17.22
N MET A 165 -9.62 -5.52 -17.34
CA MET A 165 -10.25 -5.21 -18.64
C MET A 165 -9.41 -4.24 -19.47
N ILE A 166 -8.84 -3.20 -18.85
CA ILE A 166 -7.95 -2.25 -19.54
C ILE A 166 -6.72 -2.97 -20.10
N LEU A 167 -6.09 -3.85 -19.31
CA LEU A 167 -4.93 -4.61 -19.78
C LEU A 167 -5.29 -5.60 -20.89
N LEU A 168 -6.48 -6.21 -20.83
CA LEU A 168 -6.99 -7.13 -21.87
C LEU A 168 -7.27 -6.43 -23.20
N PHE A 169 -8.03 -5.32 -23.16
CA PHE A 169 -8.51 -4.68 -24.38
C PHE A 169 -7.52 -3.65 -24.92
N TRP A 170 -6.79 -2.96 -24.06
CA TRP A 170 -5.89 -1.86 -24.43
C TRP A 170 -4.40 -2.18 -24.23
N GLY A 171 -4.05 -3.32 -23.62
CA GLY A 171 -2.66 -3.67 -23.31
C GLY A 171 -1.72 -3.67 -24.52
N LYS A 172 -2.17 -4.15 -25.69
CA LYS A 172 -1.36 -4.10 -26.93
C LYS A 172 -1.12 -2.68 -27.43
N GLY A 173 -2.14 -1.81 -27.36
CA GLY A 173 -2.01 -0.41 -27.74
C GLY A 173 -1.09 0.37 -26.81
N ILE A 174 -1.19 0.12 -25.51
CA ILE A 174 -0.29 0.68 -24.49
C ILE A 174 1.15 0.22 -24.72
N LEU A 175 1.36 -1.06 -24.99
CA LEU A 175 2.70 -1.59 -25.30
C LEU A 175 3.26 -1.01 -26.59
N GLY A 176 2.42 -0.81 -27.62
CA GLY A 176 2.82 -0.17 -28.87
C GLY A 176 3.22 1.30 -28.69
N LEU A 177 2.55 2.04 -27.80
CA LEU A 177 2.92 3.41 -27.46
C LEU A 177 4.27 3.51 -26.74
N ILE A 178 4.64 2.51 -25.95
CA ILE A 178 5.86 2.51 -25.12
C ILE A 178 7.06 1.92 -25.88
N ILE A 179 6.84 0.88 -26.67
CA ILE A 179 7.88 0.05 -27.30
C ILE A 179 8.05 0.38 -28.80
N GLY A 180 7.12 1.15 -29.38
CA GLY A 180 7.04 1.40 -30.82
C GLY A 180 6.49 0.19 -31.59
N ASP A 181 6.64 0.17 -32.91
CA ASP A 181 6.05 -0.85 -33.81
C ASP A 181 6.73 -2.24 -33.80
N ASN A 182 7.52 -2.56 -32.78
CA ASN A 182 8.16 -3.87 -32.68
C ASN A 182 7.14 -4.95 -32.24
N LYS A 183 6.51 -5.58 -33.24
CA LYS A 183 5.45 -6.59 -33.07
C LYS A 183 5.84 -7.75 -32.15
N GLU A 184 7.09 -8.21 -32.21
CA GLU A 184 7.56 -9.35 -31.42
C GLU A 184 7.66 -9.00 -29.93
N MET A 185 8.13 -7.79 -29.63
CA MET A 185 8.28 -7.28 -28.27
C MET A 185 6.92 -6.91 -27.65
N ILE A 186 5.97 -6.39 -28.45
CA ILE A 186 4.57 -6.19 -28.04
C ILE A 186 3.91 -7.54 -27.73
N LEU A 187 4.11 -8.57 -28.56
CA LEU A 187 3.49 -9.88 -28.36
C LEU A 187 4.02 -10.56 -27.08
N ASN A 188 5.33 -10.52 -26.86
CA ASN A 188 5.94 -11.03 -25.64
C ASN A 188 5.48 -10.25 -24.41
N GLY A 189 5.47 -8.91 -24.46
CA GLY A 189 4.93 -8.06 -23.39
C GLY A 189 3.47 -8.34 -23.08
N TYR A 190 2.65 -8.57 -24.10
CA TYR A 190 1.23 -8.88 -23.95
C TYR A 190 0.98 -10.26 -23.32
N SER A 191 1.83 -11.25 -23.59
CA SER A 191 1.79 -12.56 -22.92
C SER A 191 2.03 -12.41 -21.41
N TYR A 192 2.92 -11.52 -20.97
CA TYR A 192 3.10 -11.23 -19.55
C TYR A 192 1.86 -10.60 -18.93
N PHE A 193 1.15 -9.72 -19.65
CA PHE A 193 -0.14 -9.20 -19.17
C PHE A 193 -1.15 -10.34 -18.98
N HIS A 194 -1.23 -11.29 -19.90
CA HIS A 194 -2.10 -12.46 -19.73
C HIS A 194 -1.76 -13.31 -18.51
N VAL A 195 -0.48 -13.44 -18.17
CA VAL A 195 -0.07 -14.09 -16.92
C VAL A 195 -0.43 -13.21 -15.71
N CYS A 196 -0.29 -11.90 -15.75
CA CYS A 196 -0.70 -11.07 -14.61
C CYS A 196 -2.23 -11.08 -14.40
N LEU A 197 -3.02 -11.38 -15.45
CA LEU A 197 -4.47 -11.34 -15.39
C LEU A 197 -5.08 -12.33 -14.39
N TRP A 198 -4.48 -13.51 -14.15
CA TRP A 198 -5.05 -14.50 -13.22
C TRP A 198 -4.98 -14.07 -11.74
N PHE A 199 -4.18 -13.06 -11.40
CA PHE A 199 -4.18 -12.47 -10.06
C PHE A 199 -5.41 -11.60 -9.77
N TYR A 200 -6.02 -11.01 -10.80
CA TYR A 200 -7.14 -10.09 -10.62
C TYR A 200 -8.42 -10.78 -10.12
N PRO A 201 -8.81 -11.98 -10.60
CA PRO A 201 -9.90 -12.75 -9.99
C PRO A 201 -9.66 -13.11 -8.53
N ILE A 202 -8.41 -13.43 -8.16
CA ILE A 202 -8.03 -13.74 -6.77
C ILE A 202 -8.20 -12.50 -5.89
N ASN A 203 -7.71 -11.34 -6.34
CA ASN A 203 -7.91 -10.08 -5.64
C ASN A 203 -9.40 -9.72 -5.53
N ALA A 204 -10.16 -9.84 -6.62
CA ALA A 204 -11.61 -9.60 -6.62
C ALA A 204 -12.33 -10.51 -5.61
N LEU A 205 -11.90 -11.75 -5.46
CA LEU A 205 -12.44 -12.67 -4.45
C LEU A 205 -12.06 -12.25 -3.02
N ILE A 206 -10.80 -11.86 -2.79
CA ILE A 206 -10.34 -11.37 -1.47
C ILE A 206 -11.13 -10.11 -1.06
N TYR A 207 -11.26 -9.13 -1.95
CA TYR A 207 -12.01 -7.90 -1.66
C TYR A 207 -13.52 -8.11 -1.62
N GLY A 208 -14.05 -9.02 -2.44
CA GLY A 208 -15.46 -9.43 -2.38
C GLY A 208 -15.80 -10.09 -1.04
N LEU A 209 -14.96 -11.02 -0.58
CA LEU A 209 -15.06 -11.62 0.75
C LEU A 209 -14.89 -10.56 1.84
N GLY A 210 -13.97 -9.61 1.68
CA GLY A 210 -13.80 -8.47 2.58
C GLY A 210 -15.07 -7.62 2.68
N GLY A 211 -15.73 -7.31 1.56
CA GLY A 211 -17.00 -6.57 1.55
C GLY A 211 -18.14 -7.33 2.24
N VAL A 212 -18.24 -8.64 2.02
CA VAL A 212 -19.21 -9.50 2.71
C VAL A 212 -18.92 -9.56 4.22
N LEU A 213 -17.65 -9.72 4.60
CA LEU A 213 -17.24 -9.78 6.02
C LEU A 213 -17.46 -8.45 6.73
N SER A 214 -17.19 -7.32 6.07
CA SER A 214 -17.52 -5.99 6.61
C SER A 214 -19.02 -5.80 6.76
N GLY A 215 -19.83 -6.20 5.77
CA GLY A 215 -21.29 -6.13 5.88
C GLY A 215 -21.88 -7.05 6.95
N VAL A 216 -21.29 -8.24 7.14
CA VAL A 216 -21.61 -9.15 8.25
C VAL A 216 -21.18 -8.56 9.59
N GLY A 217 -20.03 -7.87 9.63
CA GLY A 217 -19.55 -7.14 10.81
C GLY A 217 -20.49 -6.01 11.21
N ASP A 218 -20.90 -5.18 10.26
CA ASP A 218 -21.83 -4.07 10.50
C ASP A 218 -23.21 -4.56 10.95
N THR A 219 -23.70 -5.67 10.39
CA THR A 219 -24.96 -6.30 10.82
C THR A 219 -24.86 -6.99 12.18
N LEU A 220 -23.72 -7.60 12.52
CA LEU A 220 -23.47 -8.14 13.87
C LEU A 220 -23.35 -7.04 14.92
N ILE A 221 -22.66 -5.94 14.62
CA ILE A 221 -22.54 -4.78 15.52
C ILE A 221 -23.90 -4.10 15.71
N ALA A 222 -24.70 -3.96 14.64
CA ALA A 222 -26.07 -3.47 14.72
C ALA A 222 -26.98 -4.40 15.53
N GLY A 223 -26.77 -5.72 15.44
CA GLY A 223 -27.50 -6.73 16.20
C GLY A 223 -27.16 -6.74 17.70
N ILE A 224 -25.91 -6.43 18.06
CA ILE A 224 -25.46 -6.37 19.47
C ILE A 224 -25.92 -5.06 20.16
N ASN A 225 -26.06 -3.96 19.42
CA ASN A 225 -26.55 -2.67 19.94
C ASN A 225 -28.07 -2.52 19.97
N TRP A 226 -28.85 -3.58 19.70
CA TRP A 226 -30.32 -3.54 19.72
C TRP A 226 -30.87 -3.71 21.15
N HIS A 227 -30.59 -2.75 22.04
CA HIS A 227 -31.48 -2.46 23.17
C HIS A 227 -32.37 -1.27 22.80
N PRO A 228 -33.66 -1.49 22.52
CA PRO A 228 -34.58 -0.40 22.24
C PRO A 228 -34.87 0.35 23.54
N TYR A 229 -34.37 1.58 23.66
CA TYR A 229 -35.02 2.61 24.48
C TYR A 229 -36.27 3.03 23.68
N SER A 230 -37.53 2.79 24.09
CA SER A 230 -38.25 3.30 25.27
C SER A 230 -38.00 4.79 25.51
#